data_AF-W1Y1W5-F1
#
_entry.id   AF-W1Y1W5-F1
#
_cell.length_a   1.000
_cell.length_b   1.000
_cell.length_c   1.000
_cell.angle_alpha   90.00
_cell.angle_beta   90.00
_cell.angle_gamma   90.00
#
_symmetry.space_group_name_H-M   'P 1'
#
loop_
_entity.id
_entity.type
_entity.pdbx_description
1 polymer ?
#
loop_
_entity_poly.entity_id
_entity_poly.type
_entity_poly.pdbx_seq_one_letter_code
_entity_poly.pdbx_strand_id
1 'polypeptide(L)'
;MVLSDKKLILFMTGATPLDESETIQKAFDTNLTKDEQNKIPHFYAASGLNYEKMSFKHKMMMKGLILMLKNKQPEFCEMISKSFDASDFSYLDELVECITGM
;
A
#
# COMPACT_ATOMS: atom_id res chain seq x y z
N MET A 1 21.02 0.72 5.67
CA MET A 1 22.24 0.99 4.87
C MET A 1 21.81 1.83 3.67
N VAL A 2 21.99 3.15 3.74
CA VAL A 2 21.69 4.04 2.62
C VAL A 2 22.89 4.00 1.68
N LEU A 3 22.67 3.63 0.41
CA LEU A 3 23.71 3.62 -0.62
C LEU A 3 24.16 5.07 -0.84
N SER A 4 25.39 5.41 -0.44
CA SER A 4 25.87 6.79 -0.28
C SER A 4 25.84 7.65 -1.54
N ASP A 5 25.74 7.04 -2.72
CA ASP A 5 25.81 7.73 -4.01
C ASP A 5 24.53 7.59 -4.86
N LYS A 6 23.41 7.12 -4.28
CA LYS A 6 22.14 6.94 -5.01
C LYS A 6 21.03 7.77 -4.40
N LYS A 7 20.21 8.37 -5.27
CA LYS A 7 18.89 8.90 -4.89
C LYS A 7 17.94 7.73 -4.66
N LEU A 8 17.29 7.71 -3.50
CA LEU A 8 16.31 6.70 -3.12
C LEU A 8 14.96 7.38 -2.91
N ILE A 9 13.93 6.82 -3.55
CA ILE A 9 12.53 7.21 -3.39
C ILE A 9 11.75 5.92 -3.09
N LEU A 10 10.83 5.98 -2.12
CA LEU A 10 9.95 4.87 -1.79
C LEU A 10 8.54 5.13 -2.33
N PHE A 11 7.96 4.13 -2.98
CA PHE A 11 6.55 4.14 -3.35
C PHE A 11 5.89 2.87 -2.83
N MET A 12 4.78 3.05 -2.11
CA MET A 12 3.95 1.97 -1.58
C MET A 12 2.59 1.98 -2.23
N THR A 13 2.03 0.79 -2.46
CA THR A 13 0.66 0.64 -2.92
C THR A 13 0.00 -0.54 -2.23
N GLY A 14 -1.32 -0.48 -2.11
CA GLY A 14 -2.10 -1.59 -1.57
C GLY A 14 -3.59 -1.30 -1.55
N ALA A 15 -4.32 -2.20 -0.90
CA ALA A 15 -5.77 -2.18 -0.80
C ALA A 15 -6.31 -1.24 0.30
N THR A 16 -5.46 -0.48 0.98
CA THR A 16 -5.88 0.45 2.04
C THR A 16 -6.43 1.73 1.39
N PRO A 17 -7.65 2.16 1.73
CA PRO A 17 -8.20 3.43 1.25
C PRO A 17 -7.32 4.64 1.62
N LEU A 18 -7.38 5.72 0.81
CA LEU A 18 -6.55 6.92 1.05
C LEU A 18 -6.96 7.72 2.29
N ASP A 19 -8.22 7.63 2.70
CA ASP A 19 -8.75 8.29 3.90
C ASP A 19 -8.29 7.60 5.20
N GLU A 20 -7.77 6.38 5.12
CA GLU A 20 -7.15 5.64 6.23
C GLU A 20 -5.70 6.09 6.53
N SER A 21 -5.51 7.40 6.67
CA SER A 21 -4.19 8.04 6.81
C SER A 21 -3.38 7.52 8.01
N GLU A 22 -4.02 7.18 9.14
CA GLU A 22 -3.34 6.60 10.30
C GLU A 22 -2.75 5.22 9.99
N THR A 23 -3.51 4.38 9.26
CA THR A 23 -3.05 3.04 8.85
C THR A 23 -1.89 3.14 7.88
N ILE A 24 -1.96 4.09 6.94
CA ILE A 24 -0.88 4.36 5.98
C ILE A 24 0.37 4.87 6.72
N GLN A 25 0.24 5.85 7.61
CA GLN A 25 1.36 6.37 8.39
C GLN A 25 2.00 5.28 9.26
N LYS A 26 1.19 4.43 9.88
CA LYS A 26 1.69 3.29 10.67
C LYS A 26 2.48 2.31 9.82
N ALA A 27 2.09 2.10 8.56
CA ALA A 27 2.84 1.27 7.63
C ALA A 27 4.23 1.85 7.36
N PHE A 28 4.35 3.17 7.15
CA PHE A 28 5.64 3.84 7.03
C PHE A 28 6.46 3.75 8.33
N ASP A 29 5.86 4.04 9.48
CA ASP A 29 6.52 3.98 10.80
C ASP A 29 7.02 2.59 11.17
N THR A 30 6.37 1.53 10.68
CA THR A 30 6.80 0.14 10.91
C THR A 30 7.97 -0.27 10.02
N ASN A 31 8.12 0.33 8.84
CA ASN A 31 9.10 -0.07 7.83
C ASN A 31 10.30 0.88 7.71
N LEU A 32 10.16 2.13 8.17
CA LEU A 32 11.18 3.16 8.09
C LEU A 32 11.45 3.76 9.46
N THR A 33 12.73 3.95 9.78
CA THR A 33 13.13 4.79 10.92
C THR A 33 12.75 6.25 10.67
N LYS A 34 12.67 7.05 11.74
CA LYS A 34 12.40 8.50 11.61
C LYS A 34 13.47 9.22 10.78
N ASP A 35 14.73 8.82 10.91
CA ASP A 35 15.83 9.34 10.08
C ASP A 35 15.66 8.99 8.60
N GLU A 36 15.16 7.80 8.28
CA GLU A 36 14.88 7.38 6.90
C GLU A 36 13.68 8.11 6.32
N GLN A 37 12.58 8.26 7.07
CA GLN A 37 11.42 9.04 6.62
C GLN A 37 11.78 10.50 6.31
N ASN A 38 12.72 11.08 7.07
CA ASN A 38 13.20 12.44 6.83
C ASN A 38 14.10 12.56 5.59
N LYS A 39 14.74 11.47 5.14
CA LYS A 39 15.73 11.48 4.06
C LYS A 39 15.22 10.88 2.75
N ILE A 40 14.23 9.99 2.83
CA ILE A 40 13.69 9.23 1.71
C ILE A 40 12.28 9.77 1.44
N PRO A 41 12.08 10.50 0.33
CA PRO A 41 10.73 10.81 -0.16
C PRO A 41 9.93 9.52 -0.30
N HIS A 42 8.75 9.49 0.28
CA HIS A 42 7.90 8.31 0.33
C HIS A 42 6.46 8.65 -0.02
N PHE A 43 5.86 7.83 -0.88
CA PHE A 43 4.56 8.07 -1.46
C PHE A 43 3.67 6.84 -1.31
N TYR A 44 2.37 7.04 -1.17
CA TYR A 44 1.38 5.97 -1.15
C TYR A 44 0.32 6.21 -2.23
N ALA A 45 0.06 5.20 -3.06
CA ALA A 45 -1.12 5.20 -3.92
C ALA A 45 -2.01 4.00 -3.60
N ALA A 46 -3.27 4.29 -3.26
CA ALA A 46 -4.28 3.26 -3.15
C ALA A 46 -4.41 2.51 -4.49
N SER A 47 -4.61 1.21 -4.39
CA SER A 47 -4.87 0.33 -5.53
C SER A 47 -5.98 -0.65 -5.18
N GLY A 48 -5.76 -1.95 -5.28
CA GLY A 48 -6.81 -2.91 -4.99
C GLY A 48 -6.34 -4.35 -5.01
N LEU A 49 -7.30 -5.24 -5.19
CA LEU A 49 -7.10 -6.68 -5.22
C LEU A 49 -7.61 -7.24 -6.54
N ASN A 50 -6.77 -8.02 -7.21
CA ASN A 50 -7.13 -8.70 -8.46
C ASN A 50 -7.08 -10.21 -8.24
N TYR A 51 -8.22 -10.80 -7.88
CA TYR A 51 -8.32 -12.25 -7.71
C TYR A 51 -8.23 -12.99 -9.03
N GLU A 52 -8.57 -12.39 -10.16
CA GLU A 52 -8.52 -13.02 -11.49
C GLU A 52 -7.09 -13.43 -11.84
N LYS A 53 -6.12 -12.55 -11.55
CA LYS A 53 -4.69 -12.77 -11.77
C LYS A 53 -3.98 -13.47 -10.61
N MET A 54 -4.64 -13.61 -9.47
CA MET A 54 -4.07 -14.25 -8.28
C MET A 54 -3.95 -15.77 -8.44
N SER A 55 -2.84 -16.38 -8.02
CA SER A 55 -2.69 -17.85 -8.04
C SER A 55 -3.63 -18.52 -7.03
N PHE A 56 -4.00 -19.79 -7.27
CA PHE A 56 -4.90 -20.54 -6.40
C PHE A 56 -4.45 -20.53 -4.92
N LYS A 57 -3.14 -20.69 -4.67
CA LYS A 57 -2.55 -20.66 -3.32
C LYS A 57 -2.82 -19.33 -2.62
N HIS A 58 -2.61 -18.21 -3.30
CA HIS A 58 -2.87 -16.88 -2.73
C HIS A 58 -4.36 -16.64 -2.50
N LYS A 59 -5.25 -17.10 -3.40
CA LYS A 59 -6.71 -17.01 -3.16
C LYS A 59 -7.13 -17.78 -1.90
N MET A 60 -6.57 -18.96 -1.67
CA MET A 60 -6.86 -19.73 -0.45
C MET A 60 -6.33 -19.02 0.80
N MET A 61 -5.16 -18.39 0.73
CA MET A 61 -4.62 -17.58 1.82
C MET A 61 -5.54 -16.40 2.16
N MET A 62 -6.04 -15.68 1.16
CA MET A 62 -7.00 -14.58 1.35
C MET A 62 -8.32 -15.08 1.98
N LYS A 63 -8.85 -16.21 1.53
CA LYS A 63 -10.03 -16.83 2.16
C LYS A 63 -9.78 -17.17 3.64
N GLY A 64 -8.60 -17.68 3.97
CA GLY A 64 -8.19 -17.93 5.34
C GLY A 64 -8.16 -16.65 6.18
N LEU A 65 -7.57 -15.58 5.65
CA LEU A 65 -7.54 -14.26 6.29
C LEU A 65 -8.95 -13.73 6.57
N ILE A 66 -9.83 -13.75 5.57
CA ILE A 66 -11.24 -13.34 5.70
C ILE A 66 -11.93 -14.16 6.79
N LEU A 67 -11.75 -15.48 6.81
CA LEU A 67 -12.37 -16.34 7.82
C LEU A 67 -11.92 -16.03 9.25
N MET A 68 -10.64 -15.66 9.43
CA MET A 68 -10.09 -15.26 10.73
C MET A 68 -10.60 -13.89 11.19
N LEU A 69 -10.85 -12.97 10.25
CA LEU A 69 -11.18 -11.58 10.55
C LEU A 69 -12.67 -11.25 10.50
N LYS A 70 -13.52 -12.10 9.89
CA LYS A 70 -14.95 -11.80 9.62
C LYS A 70 -15.76 -11.30 10.82
N ASN A 71 -15.41 -11.72 12.04
CA ASN A 71 -16.11 -11.31 13.26
C ASN A 71 -15.49 -10.08 13.93
N LYS A 72 -14.24 -9.73 13.58
CA LYS A 72 -13.48 -8.63 14.19
C LYS A 72 -13.47 -7.37 13.32
N GLN A 73 -13.43 -7.56 12.00
CA GLN A 73 -13.31 -6.49 10.99
C GLN A 73 -14.19 -6.83 9.79
N PRO A 74 -15.53 -6.78 9.94
CA PRO A 74 -16.46 -7.21 8.90
C PRO A 74 -16.39 -6.35 7.63
N GLU A 75 -16.26 -5.02 7.76
CA GLU A 75 -16.18 -4.09 6.63
C GLU A 75 -14.91 -4.31 5.80
N PHE A 76 -13.76 -4.46 6.47
CA PHE A 76 -12.50 -4.82 5.81
C PHE A 76 -12.63 -6.16 5.06
N CYS A 77 -13.25 -7.16 5.68
CA CYS A 77 -13.49 -8.45 5.05
C CYS A 77 -14.38 -8.35 3.82
N GLU A 78 -15.42 -7.50 3.85
CA GLU A 78 -16.28 -7.24 2.70
C GLU A 78 -15.48 -6.62 1.56
N MET A 79 -14.68 -5.59 1.84
CA MET A 79 -13.84 -4.93 0.86
C MET A 79 -12.88 -5.91 0.17
N ILE A 80 -12.17 -6.75 0.95
CA ILE A 80 -11.20 -7.69 0.39
C ILE A 80 -11.84 -8.98 -0.14
N SER A 81 -13.14 -9.19 -0.02
CA SER A 81 -13.82 -10.43 -0.43
C SER A 81 -13.93 -10.61 -1.94
N LYS A 82 -13.78 -9.52 -2.70
CA LYS A 82 -13.95 -9.45 -4.14
C LYS A 82 -12.79 -8.71 -4.78
N SER A 83 -12.64 -8.87 -6.09
CA SER A 83 -11.72 -8.02 -6.84
C SER A 83 -12.24 -6.60 -6.86
N PHE A 84 -11.33 -5.65 -6.74
CA PHE A 84 -11.60 -4.24 -6.93
C PHE A 84 -10.32 -3.52 -7.36
N ASP A 85 -10.51 -2.37 -7.98
CA ASP A 85 -9.44 -1.47 -8.38
C ASP A 85 -9.81 -0.07 -7.92
N ALA A 86 -9.05 0.48 -6.98
CA ALA A 86 -9.15 1.86 -6.55
C ALA A 86 -7.93 2.66 -6.98
N SER A 87 -7.16 2.16 -7.96
CA SER A 87 -6.03 2.92 -8.50
C SER A 87 -6.49 4.12 -9.31
N ASP A 88 -5.82 5.24 -9.09
CA ASP A 88 -5.93 6.45 -9.88
C ASP A 88 -4.51 6.97 -10.14
N PHE A 89 -4.24 7.39 -11.38
CA PHE A 89 -2.92 7.90 -11.75
C PHE A 89 -2.58 9.20 -11.05
N SER A 90 -3.57 10.00 -10.65
CA SER A 90 -3.37 11.24 -9.88
C SER A 90 -2.68 11.00 -8.54
N TYR A 91 -2.80 9.80 -7.97
CA TYR A 91 -2.09 9.44 -6.73
C TYR A 91 -0.57 9.31 -6.91
N LEU A 92 -0.09 9.32 -8.16
CA LEU A 92 1.32 9.29 -8.49
C LEU A 92 1.87 10.67 -8.83
N ASP A 93 1.04 11.73 -8.85
CA ASP A 93 1.47 13.06 -9.31
C ASP A 93 2.66 13.58 -8.49
N GLU A 94 2.58 13.53 -7.16
CA GLU A 94 3.67 13.95 -6.27
C GLU A 94 4.95 13.11 -6.45
N LEU A 95 4.80 11.82 -6.76
CA LEU A 95 5.93 10.94 -7.06
C LEU A 95 6.59 11.34 -8.39
N VAL A 96 5.79 11.62 -9.41
CA VAL A 96 6.28 12.02 -10.74
C VAL A 96 6.98 13.38 -10.67
N GLU A 97 6.39 14.35 -9.97
CA GLU A 97 7.03 15.64 -9.66
C GLU A 97 8.37 15.43 -8.93
N CYS A 98 8.40 14.58 -7.90
CA CYS A 98 9.63 14.27 -7.17
C CYS A 98 10.74 13.66 -8.05
N ILE A 99 10.38 12.79 -9.00
CA ILE A 99 11.33 12.15 -9.91
C ILE A 99 11.83 13.12 -10.99
N THR A 100 10.93 13.93 -11.54
CA THR A 100 11.24 14.83 -12.66
C THR A 100 11.85 16.17 -12.21
N GLY A 101 11.61 16.56 -10.96
CA GLY A 101 12.04 17.83 -10.39
C GLY A 101 11.26 19.04 -10.94
N MET A 102 10.07 18.81 -11.49
CA MET A 102 9.18 19.80 -12.08
C MET A 102 7.85 19.86 -11.35
#